data_AF-A0A7U9DNU3-F1
#
_entry.id   AF-A0A7U9DNU3-F1
#
_cell.length_a   1.000
_cell.length_b   1.000
_cell.length_c   1.000
_cell.angle_alpha   90.00
_cell.angle_beta   90.00
_cell.angle_gamma   90.00
#
_symmetry.space_group_name_H-M   'P 1'
#
loop_
_entity.id
_entity.type
_entity.pdbx_description
1 polymer ?
#
loop_
_entity_poly.entity_id
_entity_poly.type
_entity_poly.pdbx_seq_one_letter_code
_entity_poly.pdbx_strand_id
1 'polypeptide(L)'
;MSERRASPRPSVDPPDKRIDGAPRDLTARRAHRAAASSPPPKTVTERAAMKPHVNSDELAAAYARLHGYGPEFGGDEEGNHGLTNHGPMAVEVMVRRGLDIGVQKWLDRYVHRLAELPDVGEPVQPDGWSAALGQARRLPDWTVYFQRELAERSWQDVLTEWWPRLLPGIVAGSTHGVIRVGHAVRALCAFPGAPVRPMLDELAHGLAFWTARYRELTGVAMPTGSLTPQQAVTAVNRLDNQRGFIAHRLDRLEHSPGWTASLRLLQPAASTEEVPARLETLVDSAARAYLGFGHAAPVLLVHAATAPNAVLHVLPALPTELWQRSLTAAWAATAAIIATYAPTQSAPEAEIRARLPELSREDALCRAAEHGDEHVLKFTDTAVESYDRTGDPVFLATTSLAGELIDRP
;
A
#
# COMPACT_ATOMS: atom_id res chain seq x y z
N MET A 1 -4.69 53.82 -24.95
CA MET A 1 -3.39 53.33 -24.44
C MET A 1 -3.46 51.80 -24.56
N SER A 2 -2.87 51.11 -25.54
CA SER A 2 -1.45 51.13 -25.98
C SER A 2 -0.52 51.01 -24.77
N GLU A 3 0.37 50.02 -24.60
CA GLU A 3 0.85 48.90 -25.46
C GLU A 3 1.26 47.69 -24.55
N ARG A 4 1.95 46.59 -24.93
CA ARG A 4 2.56 46.05 -26.18
C ARG A 4 2.62 44.49 -26.06
N ARG A 5 2.99 43.76 -27.12
CA ARG A 5 3.48 42.36 -27.05
C ARG A 5 4.98 42.31 -26.71
N ALA A 6 5.44 41.32 -25.94
CA ALA A 6 6.84 40.85 -25.99
C ALA A 6 7.03 39.41 -25.45
N SER A 7 7.50 38.53 -26.33
CA SER A 7 8.19 37.24 -26.14
C SER A 7 8.90 36.96 -27.48
N PRO A 8 9.93 36.09 -27.59
CA PRO A 8 10.66 35.31 -26.57
C PRO A 8 12.21 35.44 -26.67
N ARG A 9 12.99 34.68 -25.88
CA ARG A 9 14.06 33.74 -26.35
C ARG A 9 14.79 33.01 -25.19
N PRO A 10 15.49 31.88 -25.45
CA PRO A 10 15.98 30.95 -24.42
C PRO A 10 17.50 31.04 -24.13
N SER A 11 17.95 30.35 -23.07
CA SER A 11 19.34 30.02 -22.74
C SER A 11 19.43 28.53 -22.35
N VAL A 12 20.04 27.63 -23.14
CA VAL A 12 21.50 27.38 -23.32
C VAL A 12 22.07 26.45 -22.22
N ASP A 13 22.24 25.17 -22.56
CA ASP A 13 23.15 24.20 -21.90
C ASP A 13 24.62 24.53 -22.25
N PRO A 14 25.58 24.23 -21.35
CA PRO A 14 26.60 23.20 -21.65
C PRO A 14 27.23 22.52 -20.40
N PRO A 15 28.20 21.58 -20.53
CA PRO A 15 28.27 20.45 -21.45
C PRO A 15 28.67 19.10 -20.76
N ASP A 16 28.51 18.02 -21.54
CA ASP A 16 29.04 16.67 -21.30
C ASP A 16 30.56 16.64 -20.97
N LYS A 17 30.97 15.78 -20.02
CA LYS A 17 32.36 15.40 -19.77
C LYS A 17 32.51 13.89 -19.65
N ARG A 18 32.76 13.26 -20.79
CA ARG A 18 33.34 11.91 -20.89
C ARG A 18 34.73 11.87 -20.27
N ILE A 19 35.03 10.78 -19.56
CA ILE A 19 36.40 10.33 -19.33
C ILE A 19 36.45 8.84 -19.69
N ASP A 20 37.17 8.53 -20.77
CA ASP A 20 37.49 7.16 -21.16
C ASP A 20 38.54 6.54 -20.21
N GLY A 21 38.42 5.24 -19.94
CA GLY A 21 39.28 4.54 -18.98
C GLY A 21 39.18 3.02 -19.02
N ALA A 22 39.37 2.43 -20.20
CA ALA A 22 39.42 0.97 -20.39
C ALA A 22 40.82 0.39 -20.00
N PRO A 23 41.04 -0.94 -19.99
CA PRO A 23 41.32 -1.64 -18.74
C PRO A 23 42.77 -2.13 -18.62
N ARG A 24 43.15 -2.58 -17.41
CA ARG A 24 44.39 -3.35 -17.20
C ARG A 24 44.09 -4.77 -16.73
N ASP A 25 44.17 -5.68 -17.69
CA ASP A 25 44.34 -7.11 -17.48
C ASP A 25 45.71 -7.37 -16.82
N LEU A 26 45.73 -8.23 -15.79
CA LEU A 26 46.95 -8.79 -15.23
C LEU A 26 46.74 -10.26 -14.87
N THR A 27 47.38 -11.10 -15.68
CA THR A 27 47.26 -12.54 -15.65
C THR A 27 47.99 -13.20 -14.48
N ALA A 28 47.34 -14.22 -13.92
CA ALA A 28 47.87 -15.44 -13.33
C ALA A 28 49.28 -15.44 -12.70
N ARG A 29 49.34 -15.69 -11.39
CA ARG A 29 50.39 -16.52 -10.79
C ARG A 29 49.82 -17.57 -9.83
N ARG A 30 49.80 -18.83 -10.28
CA ARG A 30 49.70 -20.00 -9.40
C ARG A 30 50.96 -20.08 -8.54
N ALA A 31 50.79 -20.33 -7.24
CA ALA A 31 51.85 -20.86 -6.38
C ALA A 31 51.26 -21.96 -5.48
N HIS A 32 51.81 -23.16 -5.55
CA HIS A 32 51.47 -24.23 -4.60
C HIS A 32 51.95 -23.86 -3.19
N ARG A 33 51.13 -24.11 -2.18
CA ARG A 33 51.62 -24.37 -0.82
C ARG A 33 50.81 -25.48 -0.14
N ALA A 34 51.48 -26.18 0.76
CA ALA A 34 51.07 -27.48 1.27
C ALA A 34 49.84 -27.46 2.19
N ALA A 35 49.23 -28.64 2.33
CA ALA A 35 48.06 -28.86 3.16
C ALA A 35 48.34 -28.64 4.66
N ALA A 36 47.38 -28.03 5.33
CA ALA A 36 47.15 -28.14 6.76
C ALA A 36 45.68 -28.53 6.96
N SER A 37 45.41 -29.48 7.86
CA SER A 37 44.10 -30.10 8.02
C SER A 37 43.12 -29.20 8.79
N SER A 38 42.06 -28.74 8.13
CA SER A 38 40.88 -28.18 8.80
C SER A 38 39.99 -29.29 9.39
N PRO A 39 39.28 -29.03 10.50
CA PRO A 39 38.26 -29.96 11.01
C PRO A 39 37.09 -30.07 10.02
N PRO A 40 36.33 -31.18 10.04
CA PRO A 40 35.22 -31.38 9.10
C PRO A 40 34.12 -30.34 9.30
N PRO A 41 33.45 -29.89 8.22
CA PRO A 41 32.28 -29.01 8.35
C PRO A 41 31.18 -29.75 9.10
N LYS A 42 30.51 -29.05 10.03
CA LYS A 42 29.30 -29.58 10.68
C LYS A 42 28.27 -29.93 9.61
N THR A 43 27.69 -31.11 9.72
CA THR A 43 26.77 -31.68 8.73
C THR A 43 25.56 -30.77 8.48
N VAL A 44 25.11 -30.72 7.23
CA VAL A 44 24.03 -29.84 6.70
C VAL A 44 22.63 -30.17 7.28
N THR A 45 22.53 -31.12 8.20
CA THR A 45 21.30 -31.74 8.71
C THR A 45 20.79 -31.22 10.06
N GLU A 46 21.31 -30.11 10.59
CA GLU A 46 20.75 -29.38 11.76
C GLU A 46 20.20 -27.99 11.40
N ARG A 47 19.91 -27.73 10.12
CA ARG A 47 19.26 -26.49 9.66
C ARG A 47 17.76 -26.63 9.34
N ALA A 48 17.13 -27.71 9.80
CA ALA A 48 15.69 -27.94 9.70
C ALA A 48 15.03 -27.74 11.07
N ALA A 49 13.82 -27.15 11.07
CA ALA A 49 12.95 -26.95 12.25
C ALA A 49 13.32 -25.83 13.26
N MET A 50 14.07 -24.80 12.87
CA MET A 50 13.75 -23.47 13.36
C MET A 50 12.56 -22.97 12.54
N LYS A 51 11.34 -23.00 13.09
CA LYS A 51 10.24 -22.20 12.50
C LYS A 51 10.73 -20.76 12.45
N PRO A 52 10.49 -19.98 11.38
CA PRO A 52 10.81 -18.57 11.40
C PRO A 52 10.05 -17.92 12.56
N HIS A 53 10.77 -17.59 13.64
CA HIS A 53 10.30 -16.66 14.63
C HIS A 53 10.36 -15.30 13.94
N VAL A 54 9.28 -15.00 13.21
CA VAL A 54 9.04 -13.67 12.67
C VAL A 54 9.18 -12.72 13.86
N ASN A 55 10.02 -11.70 13.72
CA ASN A 55 10.57 -10.99 14.87
C ASN A 55 9.58 -9.96 15.42
N SER A 56 8.69 -10.40 16.32
CA SER A 56 7.68 -9.56 16.97
C SER A 56 8.29 -8.32 17.62
N ASP A 57 9.47 -8.46 18.20
CA ASP A 57 10.14 -7.44 18.99
C ASP A 57 10.75 -6.36 18.08
N GLU A 58 11.29 -6.76 16.92
CA GLU A 58 11.77 -5.84 15.88
C GLU A 58 10.62 -5.07 15.22
N LEU A 59 9.48 -5.71 14.94
CA LEU A 59 8.31 -5.01 14.43
C LEU A 59 7.74 -4.05 15.49
N ALA A 60 7.65 -4.46 16.74
CA ALA A 60 7.19 -3.61 17.84
C ALA A 60 8.13 -2.42 18.08
N ALA A 61 9.45 -2.61 18.00
CA ALA A 61 10.42 -1.53 18.07
C ALA A 61 10.34 -0.57 16.87
N ALA A 62 10.12 -1.10 15.65
CA ALA A 62 9.91 -0.31 14.45
C ALA A 62 8.64 0.56 14.55
N TYR A 63 7.52 -0.01 15.02
CA TYR A 63 6.29 0.72 15.30
C TYR A 63 6.48 1.80 16.36
N ALA A 64 7.06 1.47 17.53
CA ALA A 64 7.29 2.45 18.59
C ALA A 64 8.15 3.64 18.11
N ARG A 65 9.12 3.41 17.22
CA ARG A 65 9.91 4.47 16.58
C ARG A 65 9.06 5.31 15.62
N LEU A 66 8.23 4.69 14.77
CA LEU A 66 7.39 5.36 13.78
C LEU A 66 6.23 6.15 14.41
N HIS A 67 5.73 5.74 15.57
CA HIS A 67 4.69 6.43 16.34
C HIS A 67 5.18 7.75 16.98
N GLY A 68 6.49 7.98 17.04
CA GLY A 68 7.08 9.26 17.44
C GLY A 68 7.05 10.35 16.37
N TYR A 69 6.46 10.09 15.20
CA TYR A 69 6.46 11.01 14.05
C TYR A 69 5.05 11.24 13.50
N GLY A 70 4.90 12.33 12.74
CA GLY A 70 3.65 12.71 12.10
C GLY A 70 3.03 11.57 11.27
N PRO A 71 1.70 11.46 11.26
CA PRO A 71 0.97 10.50 10.42
C PRO A 71 1.03 10.86 8.93
N GLU A 72 1.40 12.10 8.62
CA GLU A 72 1.50 12.69 7.29
C GLU A 72 2.65 13.71 7.26
N PHE A 73 3.18 14.03 6.07
CA PHE A 73 4.29 14.96 5.88
C PHE A 73 4.21 15.68 4.52
N GLY A 74 4.87 16.84 4.40
CA GLY A 74 4.94 17.59 3.13
C GLY A 74 3.62 18.19 2.62
N GLY A 75 2.61 18.33 3.48
CA GLY A 75 1.35 19.03 3.20
C GLY A 75 1.45 20.55 3.44
N ASP A 76 0.31 21.25 3.34
CA ASP A 76 0.19 22.66 3.73
C ASP A 76 -0.01 22.85 5.25
N GLU A 77 -0.17 24.10 5.70
CA GLU A 77 -0.30 24.47 7.11
C GLU A 77 -1.54 23.88 7.81
N GLU A 78 -2.57 23.48 7.05
CA GLU A 78 -3.76 22.77 7.57
C GLU A 78 -3.57 21.25 7.55
N GLY A 79 -2.40 20.78 7.09
CA GLY A 79 -2.10 19.38 6.82
C GLY A 79 -2.77 18.85 5.56
N ASN A 80 -3.38 19.68 4.71
CA ASN A 80 -4.00 19.20 3.49
C ASN A 80 -2.95 18.77 2.46
N HIS A 81 -3.30 17.79 1.64
CA HIS A 81 -2.48 17.26 0.54
C HIS A 81 -1.11 16.66 0.93
N GLY A 82 -0.86 16.44 2.22
CA GLY A 82 0.33 15.73 2.70
C GLY A 82 0.41 14.28 2.22
N LEU A 83 1.63 13.76 2.14
CA LEU A 83 1.93 12.35 1.93
C LEU A 83 1.73 11.58 3.23
N THR A 84 1.09 10.41 3.17
CA THR A 84 0.87 9.58 4.35
C THR A 84 2.16 8.92 4.83
N ASN A 85 2.35 8.80 6.13
CA ASN A 85 3.40 7.97 6.72
C ASN A 85 3.11 6.48 6.41
N HIS A 86 3.77 5.97 5.38
CA HIS A 86 3.69 4.59 4.92
C HIS A 86 4.58 3.62 5.72
N GLY A 87 5.47 4.13 6.57
CA GLY A 87 6.48 3.36 7.29
C GLY A 87 5.96 2.10 7.98
N PRO A 88 4.86 2.16 8.75
CA PRO A 88 4.33 1.00 9.47
C PRO A 88 3.91 -0.16 8.54
N MET A 89 3.31 0.16 7.40
CA MET A 89 2.93 -0.84 6.39
C MET A 89 4.17 -1.47 5.74
N ALA A 90 5.21 -0.67 5.50
CA ALA A 90 6.46 -1.14 4.90
C ALA A 90 7.24 -2.06 5.85
N VAL A 91 7.43 -1.68 7.11
CA VAL A 91 8.16 -2.51 8.09
C VAL A 91 7.42 -3.80 8.44
N GLU A 92 6.08 -3.80 8.42
CA GLU A 92 5.28 -5.03 8.56
C GLU A 92 5.61 -6.03 7.44
N VAL A 93 5.68 -5.56 6.18
CA VAL A 93 6.07 -6.40 5.05
C VAL A 93 7.49 -6.92 5.21
N MET A 94 8.45 -6.05 5.56
CA MET A 94 9.86 -6.43 5.73
C MET A 94 10.02 -7.56 6.76
N VAL A 95 9.45 -7.36 7.96
CA VAL A 95 9.61 -8.30 9.07
C VAL A 95 8.81 -9.58 8.81
N ARG A 96 7.54 -9.49 8.38
CA ARG A 96 6.70 -10.68 8.12
C ARG A 96 7.25 -11.56 7.01
N ARG A 97 7.78 -10.97 5.93
CA ARG A 97 8.40 -11.73 4.82
C ARG A 97 9.82 -12.19 5.13
N GLY A 98 10.46 -11.65 6.19
CA GLY A 98 11.87 -11.92 6.48
C GLY A 98 12.80 -11.43 5.36
N LEU A 99 12.54 -10.23 4.82
CA LEU A 99 13.35 -9.65 3.74
C LEU A 99 14.77 -9.37 4.23
N ASP A 100 15.77 -9.57 3.37
CA ASP A 100 17.17 -9.20 3.65
C ASP A 100 17.36 -7.68 3.51
N ILE A 101 16.78 -6.94 4.46
CA ILE A 101 16.85 -5.49 4.55
C ILE A 101 17.09 -5.10 6.01
N GLY A 102 18.10 -4.27 6.25
CA GLY A 102 18.35 -3.72 7.59
C GLY A 102 17.26 -2.74 7.98
N VAL A 103 16.19 -3.22 8.63
CA VAL A 103 14.99 -2.44 9.02
C VAL A 103 15.37 -1.15 9.74
N GLN A 104 16.31 -1.19 10.68
CA GLN A 104 16.77 0.01 11.39
C GLN A 104 17.46 1.02 10.46
N LYS A 105 18.34 0.56 9.55
CA LYS A 105 19.01 1.41 8.55
C LYS A 105 18.02 1.98 7.52
N TRP A 106 16.93 1.26 7.24
CA TRP A 106 15.83 1.77 6.41
C TRP A 106 15.06 2.86 7.16
N LEU A 107 14.66 2.60 8.41
CA LEU A 107 14.02 3.58 9.30
C LEU A 107 14.86 4.84 9.47
N ASP A 108 16.18 4.73 9.62
CA ASP A 108 17.10 5.87 9.72
C ASP A 108 16.94 6.85 8.54
N ARG A 109 16.81 6.35 7.31
CA ARG A 109 16.55 7.20 6.14
C ARG A 109 15.10 7.66 6.09
N TYR A 110 14.17 6.76 6.38
CA TYR A 110 12.74 7.02 6.23
C TYR A 110 12.23 8.11 7.17
N VAL A 111 12.62 8.08 8.46
CA VAL A 111 12.09 9.05 9.44
C VAL A 111 12.53 10.49 9.17
N HIS A 112 13.63 10.71 8.43
CA HIS A 112 14.03 12.06 7.98
C HIS A 112 13.07 12.70 6.99
N ARG A 113 12.13 11.93 6.39
CA ARG A 113 11.07 12.44 5.52
C ARG A 113 9.84 12.92 6.30
N LEU A 114 9.68 12.45 7.54
CA LEU A 114 8.45 12.62 8.32
C LEU A 114 8.42 13.97 9.05
N ALA A 115 7.22 14.50 9.23
CA ALA A 115 6.99 15.65 10.09
C ALA A 115 7.09 15.27 11.58
N GLU A 116 7.21 16.29 12.43
CA GLU A 116 7.04 16.12 13.88
C GLU A 116 5.63 15.60 14.22
N LEU A 117 5.48 14.98 15.39
CA LEU A 117 4.18 14.49 15.83
C LEU A 117 3.27 15.68 16.20
N PRO A 118 2.08 15.83 15.57
CA PRO A 118 1.17 16.92 15.90
C PRO A 118 0.62 16.84 17.33
N ASP A 119 0.47 17.99 17.97
CA ASP A 119 -0.06 18.13 19.33
C ASP A 119 -1.50 17.61 19.47
N VAL A 120 -1.81 17.05 20.65
CA VAL A 120 -3.18 16.66 21.03
C VAL A 120 -3.99 17.92 21.38
N GLY A 121 -5.18 18.02 20.82
CA GLY A 121 -6.14 19.10 21.05
C GLY A 121 -7.23 18.68 22.04
N GLU A 122 -8.45 18.51 21.54
CA GLU A 122 -9.63 18.23 22.36
C GLU A 122 -9.98 16.73 22.34
N PRO A 123 -10.17 16.06 23.49
CA PRO A 123 -10.53 14.64 23.51
C PRO A 123 -11.83 14.32 22.76
N VAL A 124 -11.80 13.32 21.88
CA VAL A 124 -13.01 12.80 21.20
C VAL A 124 -13.90 12.12 22.24
N GLN A 125 -15.16 12.58 22.33
CA GLN A 125 -16.15 12.07 23.27
C GLN A 125 -16.88 10.85 22.70
N PRO A 126 -17.06 9.75 23.46
CA PRO A 126 -17.77 8.55 22.99
C PRO A 126 -19.18 8.85 22.46
N ASP A 127 -19.97 9.67 23.14
CA ASP A 127 -21.36 9.96 22.74
C ASP A 127 -21.48 11.02 21.62
N GLY A 128 -20.35 11.60 21.17
CA GLY A 128 -20.30 12.68 20.18
C GLY A 128 -19.26 12.49 19.08
N TRP A 129 -18.73 11.26 18.92
CA TRP A 129 -17.59 10.96 18.03
C TRP A 129 -17.81 11.40 16.58
N SER A 130 -19.05 11.32 16.09
CA SER A 130 -19.43 11.64 14.71
C SER A 130 -19.17 13.10 14.35
N ALA A 131 -19.21 14.02 15.34
CA ALA A 131 -18.88 15.42 15.12
C ALA A 131 -17.41 15.62 14.74
N ALA A 132 -16.48 14.77 15.22
CA ALA A 132 -15.05 14.86 14.94
C ALA A 132 -14.60 14.08 13.68
N LEU A 133 -15.53 13.36 13.03
CA LEU A 133 -15.25 12.53 11.86
C LEU A 133 -14.91 13.40 10.63
N GLY A 134 -13.91 13.01 9.86
CA GLY A 134 -13.45 13.73 8.67
C GLY A 134 -12.72 15.05 8.94
N GLN A 135 -12.49 15.41 10.21
CA GLN A 135 -11.73 16.59 10.59
C GLN A 135 -10.24 16.23 10.70
N ALA A 136 -9.46 16.48 9.65
CA ALA A 136 -8.04 16.10 9.57
C ALA A 136 -7.21 16.53 10.79
N ARG A 137 -7.40 17.78 11.28
CA ARG A 137 -6.71 18.31 12.48
C ARG A 137 -6.99 17.54 13.78
N ARG A 138 -8.01 16.68 13.83
CA ARG A 138 -8.38 15.87 15.00
C ARG A 138 -7.66 14.51 15.05
N LEU A 139 -6.76 14.21 14.11
CA LEU A 139 -6.02 12.94 14.06
C LEU A 139 -5.26 12.61 15.37
N PRO A 140 -4.60 13.56 16.07
CA PRO A 140 -4.00 13.30 17.38
C PRO A 140 -5.04 12.83 18.41
N ASP A 141 -6.19 13.51 18.46
CA ASP A 141 -7.28 13.21 19.40
C ASP A 141 -7.91 11.84 19.12
N TRP A 142 -8.04 11.49 17.83
CA TRP A 142 -8.48 10.16 17.40
C TRP A 142 -7.46 9.08 17.77
N THR A 143 -6.16 9.36 17.70
CA THR A 143 -5.10 8.42 18.13
C THR A 143 -5.25 8.12 19.62
N VAL A 144 -5.35 9.16 20.46
CA VAL A 144 -5.58 9.00 21.92
C VAL A 144 -6.89 8.26 22.21
N TYR A 145 -7.97 8.55 21.48
CA TYR A 145 -9.24 7.85 21.61
C TYR A 145 -9.10 6.34 21.37
N PHE A 146 -8.53 5.92 20.23
CA PHE A 146 -8.36 4.49 19.95
C PHE A 146 -7.32 3.81 20.84
N GLN A 147 -6.29 4.54 21.29
CA GLN A 147 -5.32 4.04 22.27
C GLN A 147 -5.96 3.72 23.64
N ARG A 148 -7.04 4.41 24.01
CA ARG A 148 -7.86 4.09 25.19
C ARG A 148 -8.79 2.90 24.91
N GLU A 149 -9.54 2.92 23.81
CA GLU A 149 -10.45 1.81 23.45
C GLU A 149 -9.71 0.46 23.39
N LEU A 150 -8.51 0.43 22.79
CA LEU A 150 -7.66 -0.77 22.71
C LEU A 150 -6.89 -1.10 24.00
N ALA A 151 -6.96 -0.26 25.04
CA ALA A 151 -6.48 -0.58 26.39
C ALA A 151 -7.57 -1.26 27.23
N GLU A 152 -8.84 -0.96 26.95
CA GLU A 152 -10.00 -1.39 27.75
C GLU A 152 -10.75 -2.57 27.13
N ARG A 153 -10.65 -2.78 25.82
CA ARG A 153 -11.45 -3.74 25.03
C ARG A 153 -10.56 -4.60 24.14
N SER A 154 -11.09 -5.73 23.65
CA SER A 154 -10.37 -6.51 22.65
C SER A 154 -10.26 -5.73 21.34
N TRP A 155 -9.16 -5.94 20.60
CA TRP A 155 -8.97 -5.25 19.33
C TRP A 155 -9.98 -5.70 18.27
N GLN A 156 -10.48 -6.93 18.38
CA GLN A 156 -11.54 -7.48 17.53
C GLN A 156 -12.88 -6.77 17.77
N ASP A 157 -13.22 -6.43 19.02
CA ASP A 157 -14.46 -5.70 19.34
C ASP A 157 -14.42 -4.27 18.79
N VAL A 158 -13.30 -3.56 19.00
CA VAL A 158 -13.10 -2.19 18.49
C VAL A 158 -13.12 -2.19 16.96
N LEU A 159 -12.43 -3.13 16.32
CA LEU A 159 -12.45 -3.28 14.87
C LEU A 159 -13.86 -3.60 14.34
N THR A 160 -14.57 -4.55 14.95
CA THR A 160 -15.94 -4.95 14.55
C THR A 160 -16.93 -3.78 14.65
N GLU A 161 -16.78 -2.94 15.67
CA GLU A 161 -17.61 -1.74 15.85
C GLU A 161 -17.29 -0.65 14.79
N TRP A 162 -16.01 -0.37 14.56
CA TRP A 162 -15.58 0.77 13.75
C TRP A 162 -15.50 0.48 12.26
N TRP A 163 -15.19 -0.76 11.86
CA TRP A 163 -15.12 -1.16 10.45
C TRP A 163 -16.35 -0.73 9.63
N PRO A 164 -17.60 -1.07 9.99
CA PRO A 164 -18.76 -0.68 9.18
C PRO A 164 -19.06 0.83 9.22
N ARG A 165 -18.58 1.57 10.23
CA ARG A 165 -18.67 3.03 10.29
C ARG A 165 -17.71 3.70 9.31
N LEU A 166 -16.59 3.06 9.01
CA LEU A 166 -15.50 3.61 8.21
C LEU A 166 -15.53 3.18 6.74
N LEU A 167 -16.13 2.03 6.42
CA LEU A 167 -16.28 1.53 5.04
C LEU A 167 -16.87 2.54 4.02
N PRO A 168 -17.88 3.38 4.33
CA PRO A 168 -18.37 4.37 3.36
C PRO A 168 -17.32 5.40 2.96
N GLY A 169 -16.34 5.67 3.83
CA GLY A 169 -15.20 6.54 3.60
C GLY A 169 -13.90 5.84 3.19
N ILE A 170 -13.95 4.58 2.75
CA ILE A 170 -12.77 3.75 2.42
C ILE A 170 -11.80 4.37 1.40
N VAL A 171 -12.29 5.23 0.50
CA VAL A 171 -11.48 5.87 -0.56
C VAL A 171 -10.65 7.05 -0.03
N ALA A 172 -11.08 7.64 1.09
CA ALA A 172 -10.52 8.87 1.61
C ALA A 172 -9.06 8.69 2.07
N GLY A 173 -8.28 9.77 2.01
CA GLY A 173 -6.83 9.70 2.22
C GLY A 173 -6.12 8.73 1.28
N SER A 174 -6.58 8.58 0.03
CA SER A 174 -6.05 7.59 -0.94
C SER A 174 -6.03 6.16 -0.41
N THR A 175 -7.11 5.71 0.24
CA THR A 175 -7.26 4.37 0.86
C THR A 175 -6.28 4.02 1.99
N HIS A 176 -5.46 4.96 2.46
CA HIS A 176 -4.45 4.67 3.47
C HIS A 176 -5.00 4.18 4.80
N GLY A 177 -6.20 4.63 5.22
CA GLY A 177 -6.84 4.17 6.44
C GLY A 177 -7.06 2.65 6.45
N VAL A 178 -7.74 2.13 5.42
CA VAL A 178 -8.00 0.68 5.31
C VAL A 178 -6.72 -0.13 5.08
N ILE A 179 -5.75 0.40 4.32
CA ILE A 179 -4.47 -0.27 4.11
C ILE A 179 -3.71 -0.38 5.44
N ARG A 180 -3.57 0.73 6.18
CA ARG A 180 -2.86 0.76 7.47
C ARG A 180 -3.51 -0.18 8.49
N VAL A 181 -4.84 -0.16 8.59
CA VAL A 181 -5.60 -1.12 9.43
C VAL A 181 -5.37 -2.57 8.97
N GLY A 182 -5.37 -2.85 7.66
CA GLY A 182 -5.14 -4.20 7.14
C GLY A 182 -3.75 -4.76 7.48
N HIS A 183 -2.69 -3.95 7.35
CA HIS A 183 -1.35 -4.33 7.79
C HIS A 183 -1.29 -4.54 9.31
N ALA A 184 -1.92 -3.68 10.12
CA ALA A 184 -1.97 -3.82 11.57
C ALA A 184 -2.70 -5.10 12.01
N VAL A 185 -3.86 -5.40 11.44
CA VAL A 185 -4.62 -6.63 11.70
C VAL A 185 -3.85 -7.86 11.25
N ARG A 186 -3.17 -7.82 10.10
CA ARG A 186 -2.31 -8.92 9.63
C ARG A 186 -1.16 -9.19 10.60
N ALA A 187 -0.52 -8.16 11.15
CA ALA A 187 0.47 -8.32 12.21
C ALA A 187 -0.16 -8.96 13.47
N LEU A 188 -1.25 -8.40 14.00
CA LEU A 188 -1.95 -8.92 15.18
C LEU A 188 -2.37 -10.39 15.05
N CYS A 189 -2.74 -10.84 13.84
CA CYS A 189 -3.04 -12.25 13.54
C CYS A 189 -1.79 -13.13 13.36
N ALA A 190 -0.68 -12.59 12.83
CA ALA A 190 0.53 -13.35 12.52
C ALA A 190 1.40 -13.67 13.75
N PHE A 191 1.27 -12.90 14.84
CA PHE A 191 2.01 -13.10 16.10
C PHE A 191 1.09 -13.64 17.21
N PRO A 192 0.80 -14.96 17.25
CA PRO A 192 -0.12 -15.54 18.22
C PRO A 192 0.42 -15.42 19.66
N GLY A 193 -0.25 -14.61 20.47
CA GLY A 193 0.07 -14.32 21.86
C GLY A 193 -0.80 -13.17 22.39
N ALA A 194 -0.48 -12.66 23.58
CA ALA A 194 -1.02 -11.36 23.99
C ALA A 194 -0.35 -10.26 23.15
N PRO A 195 -1.08 -9.43 22.40
CA PRO A 195 -0.47 -8.39 21.58
C PRO A 195 0.38 -7.43 22.41
N VAL A 196 1.63 -7.21 21.99
CA VAL A 196 2.49 -6.20 22.62
C VAL A 196 1.99 -4.79 22.27
N ARG A 197 2.13 -3.86 23.22
CA ARG A 197 1.50 -2.54 23.16
C ARG A 197 1.71 -1.79 21.82
N PRO A 198 2.92 -1.74 21.21
CA PRO A 198 3.11 -1.08 19.91
C PRO A 198 2.32 -1.68 18.74
N MET A 199 1.94 -2.96 18.77
CA MET A 199 1.10 -3.56 17.72
C MET A 199 -0.37 -3.10 17.85
N LEU A 200 -0.86 -2.95 19.08
CA LEU A 200 -2.19 -2.36 19.33
C LEU A 200 -2.20 -0.86 19.01
N ASP A 201 -1.14 -0.14 19.36
CA ASP A 201 -1.01 1.28 19.01
C ASP A 201 -0.97 1.48 17.49
N GLU A 202 -0.38 0.58 16.70
CA GLU A 202 -0.43 0.71 15.23
C GLU A 202 -1.86 0.56 14.68
N LEU A 203 -2.68 -0.33 15.26
CA LEU A 203 -4.11 -0.38 14.93
C LEU A 203 -4.83 0.92 15.34
N ALA A 204 -4.50 1.51 16.50
CA ALA A 204 -5.05 2.80 16.91
C ALA A 204 -4.72 3.91 15.91
N HIS A 205 -3.46 4.02 15.47
CA HIS A 205 -3.06 5.01 14.46
C HIS A 205 -3.71 4.75 13.09
N GLY A 206 -3.90 3.48 12.70
CA GLY A 206 -4.62 3.11 11.48
C GLY A 206 -6.08 3.55 11.49
N LEU A 207 -6.80 3.26 12.58
CA LEU A 207 -8.18 3.69 12.78
C LEU A 207 -8.29 5.21 12.89
N ALA A 208 -7.37 5.86 13.61
CA ALA A 208 -7.32 7.31 13.78
C ALA A 208 -7.07 8.07 12.48
N PHE A 209 -6.17 7.56 11.63
CA PHE A 209 -5.99 8.11 10.28
C PHE A 209 -7.29 8.01 9.48
N TRP A 210 -7.96 6.86 9.53
CA TRP A 210 -9.19 6.63 8.77
C TRP A 210 -10.35 7.50 9.26
N THR A 211 -10.55 7.69 10.58
CA THR A 211 -11.56 8.62 11.12
C THR A 211 -11.24 10.08 10.79
N ALA A 212 -9.99 10.52 10.93
CA ALA A 212 -9.60 11.90 10.69
C ALA A 212 -9.68 12.30 9.22
N ARG A 213 -9.35 11.38 8.29
CA ARG A 213 -9.49 11.59 6.85
C ARG A 213 -10.86 11.19 6.28
N TYR A 214 -11.77 10.64 7.08
CA TYR A 214 -13.05 10.09 6.63
C TYR A 214 -13.82 11.07 5.74
N ARG A 215 -14.21 10.60 4.56
CA ARG A 215 -15.12 11.29 3.66
C ARG A 215 -15.88 10.23 2.87
N GLU A 216 -17.21 10.25 2.97
CA GLU A 216 -18.06 9.44 2.11
C GLU A 216 -17.99 9.92 0.66
N LEU A 217 -17.97 8.96 -0.26
CA LEU A 217 -18.03 9.22 -1.69
C LEU A 217 -19.47 9.05 -2.15
N THR A 218 -20.12 10.11 -2.63
CA THR A 218 -21.50 10.00 -3.11
C THR A 218 -21.60 9.14 -4.37
N GLY A 219 -22.81 8.62 -4.66
CA GLY A 219 -23.07 7.76 -5.82
C GLY A 219 -22.52 6.33 -5.73
N VAL A 220 -21.96 5.92 -4.57
CA VAL A 220 -21.56 4.53 -4.31
C VAL A 220 -22.78 3.60 -4.37
N ALA A 221 -22.63 2.46 -5.06
CA ALA A 221 -23.68 1.47 -5.24
C ALA A 221 -23.13 0.05 -5.12
N MET A 222 -24.01 -0.88 -4.71
CA MET A 222 -23.73 -2.32 -4.72
C MET A 222 -23.42 -2.83 -6.14
N PRO A 223 -22.55 -3.84 -6.30
CA PRO A 223 -22.41 -4.60 -7.54
C PRO A 223 -23.74 -5.28 -7.93
N THR A 224 -24.15 -5.17 -9.19
CA THR A 224 -25.40 -5.79 -9.70
C THR A 224 -25.23 -6.38 -11.10
N GLY A 225 -23.99 -6.52 -11.57
CA GLY A 225 -23.68 -6.80 -12.97
C GLY A 225 -23.33 -8.27 -13.21
N SER A 226 -22.68 -8.51 -14.34
CA SER A 226 -22.26 -9.84 -14.79
C SER A 226 -20.77 -9.92 -15.14
N LEU A 227 -20.02 -8.82 -15.07
CA LEU A 227 -18.61 -8.82 -15.42
C LEU A 227 -17.78 -9.48 -14.32
N THR A 228 -16.80 -10.30 -14.73
CA THR A 228 -15.74 -10.77 -13.83
C THR A 228 -14.92 -9.59 -13.31
N PRO A 229 -14.18 -9.72 -12.19
CA PRO A 229 -13.35 -8.62 -11.70
C PRO A 229 -12.35 -8.10 -12.74
N GLN A 230 -11.79 -8.98 -13.59
CA GLN A 230 -10.87 -8.61 -14.67
C GLN A 230 -11.56 -7.72 -15.72
N GLN A 231 -12.75 -8.11 -16.15
CA GLN A 231 -13.57 -7.33 -17.08
C GLN A 231 -14.03 -6.00 -16.43
N ALA A 232 -14.48 -6.03 -15.18
CA ALA A 232 -14.95 -4.84 -14.47
C ALA A 232 -13.84 -3.79 -14.28
N VAL A 233 -12.64 -4.20 -13.82
CA VAL A 233 -11.45 -3.34 -13.64
C VAL A 233 -11.07 -2.60 -14.92
N THR A 234 -11.14 -3.29 -16.07
CA THR A 234 -10.86 -2.67 -17.37
C THR A 234 -11.97 -1.74 -17.84
N ALA A 235 -13.24 -2.06 -17.54
CA ALA A 235 -14.42 -1.34 -17.99
C ALA A 235 -14.86 -0.13 -17.14
N VAL A 236 -14.20 0.17 -16.01
CA VAL A 236 -14.48 1.39 -15.20
C VAL A 236 -14.36 2.65 -16.05
N ASN A 237 -15.34 3.56 -15.97
CA ASN A 237 -15.26 4.85 -16.66
C ASN A 237 -14.18 5.75 -16.01
N ARG A 238 -13.30 6.32 -16.82
CA ARG A 238 -12.27 7.28 -16.37
C ARG A 238 -12.86 8.69 -16.29
N LEU A 239 -12.29 9.55 -15.44
CA LEU A 239 -12.52 10.99 -15.52
C LEU A 239 -11.84 11.60 -16.75
N ASP A 240 -12.56 12.43 -17.50
CA ASP A 240 -11.99 13.19 -18.64
C ASP A 240 -10.88 14.17 -18.20
N ASN A 241 -11.03 14.73 -17.00
CA ASN A 241 -10.05 15.61 -16.38
C ASN A 241 -9.55 15.02 -15.07
N GLN A 242 -8.31 14.53 -15.09
CA GLN A 242 -7.62 13.93 -13.94
C GLN A 242 -6.63 14.90 -13.25
N ARG A 243 -6.67 16.22 -13.48
CA ARG A 243 -5.70 17.15 -12.86
C ARG A 243 -5.87 17.30 -11.35
N GLY A 244 -4.79 17.52 -10.61
CA GLY A 244 -4.79 17.82 -9.17
C GLY A 244 -4.77 16.58 -8.25
N PHE A 245 -4.82 16.83 -6.93
CA PHE A 245 -4.82 15.82 -5.87
C PHE A 245 -6.10 14.96 -5.81
N ILE A 246 -6.07 13.88 -5.04
CA ILE A 246 -7.18 12.92 -4.98
C ILE A 246 -8.51 13.57 -4.58
N ALA A 247 -8.53 14.47 -3.60
CA ALA A 247 -9.75 15.16 -3.17
C ALA A 247 -10.49 15.81 -4.34
N HIS A 248 -9.79 16.62 -5.13
CA HIS A 248 -10.33 17.25 -6.33
C HIS A 248 -10.80 16.25 -7.38
N ARG A 249 -10.21 15.05 -7.45
CA ARG A 249 -10.63 13.99 -8.38
C ARG A 249 -11.91 13.30 -7.87
N LEU A 250 -12.00 13.04 -6.57
CA LEU A 250 -13.22 12.49 -5.94
C LEU A 250 -14.41 13.46 -6.08
N ASP A 251 -14.20 14.77 -5.89
CA ASP A 251 -15.22 15.81 -6.12
C ASP A 251 -15.84 15.72 -7.52
N ARG A 252 -15.01 15.47 -8.55
CA ARG A 252 -15.49 15.30 -9.94
C ARG A 252 -16.08 13.91 -10.20
N LEU A 253 -15.58 12.87 -9.50
CA LEU A 253 -16.09 11.51 -9.63
C LEU A 253 -17.54 11.40 -9.16
N GLU A 254 -17.87 12.05 -8.04
CA GLU A 254 -19.25 12.14 -7.52
C GLU A 254 -20.24 12.73 -8.53
N HIS A 255 -19.78 13.65 -9.37
CA HIS A 255 -20.58 14.31 -10.41
C HIS A 255 -20.43 13.65 -11.80
N SER A 256 -19.70 12.53 -11.91
CA SER A 256 -19.48 11.84 -13.19
C SER A 256 -20.65 10.91 -13.54
N PRO A 257 -21.29 11.05 -14.71
CA PRO A 257 -22.38 10.16 -15.13
C PRO A 257 -21.99 8.67 -15.17
N GLY A 258 -20.71 8.39 -15.39
CA GLY A 258 -20.17 7.03 -15.48
C GLY A 258 -19.86 6.37 -14.12
N TRP A 259 -19.95 7.09 -13.00
CA TRP A 259 -19.47 6.61 -11.69
C TRP A 259 -20.30 5.45 -11.14
N THR A 260 -21.57 5.70 -10.80
CA THR A 260 -22.49 4.66 -10.30
C THR A 260 -22.65 3.50 -11.28
N ALA A 261 -22.58 3.78 -12.59
CA ALA A 261 -22.62 2.76 -13.64
C ALA A 261 -21.40 1.82 -13.55
N SER A 262 -20.19 2.36 -13.34
CA SER A 262 -18.95 1.58 -13.19
C SER A 262 -19.03 0.63 -12.00
N LEU A 263 -19.57 1.08 -10.86
CA LEU A 263 -19.71 0.24 -9.67
C LEU A 263 -20.67 -0.94 -9.89
N ARG A 264 -21.73 -0.75 -10.66
CA ARG A 264 -22.71 -1.81 -10.95
C ARG A 264 -22.18 -2.88 -11.92
N LEU A 265 -21.06 -2.67 -12.61
CA LEU A 265 -20.52 -3.60 -13.61
C LEU A 265 -20.15 -4.98 -13.04
N LEU A 266 -19.56 -4.98 -11.84
CA LEU A 266 -19.03 -6.19 -11.21
C LEU A 266 -20.17 -7.16 -10.87
N GLN A 267 -19.93 -8.44 -11.13
CA GLN A 267 -20.76 -9.53 -10.63
C GLN A 267 -20.65 -9.63 -9.09
N PRO A 268 -21.77 -9.55 -8.34
CA PRO A 268 -21.74 -9.76 -6.89
C PRO A 268 -21.31 -11.19 -6.52
N ALA A 269 -20.86 -11.37 -5.28
CA ALA A 269 -20.76 -12.70 -4.68
C ALA A 269 -22.17 -13.26 -4.46
N ALA A 270 -22.41 -14.54 -4.78
CA ALA A 270 -23.73 -15.16 -4.66
C ALA A 270 -24.07 -15.51 -3.20
N SER A 271 -23.06 -15.70 -2.36
CA SER A 271 -23.19 -15.87 -0.91
C SER A 271 -22.07 -15.15 -0.16
N THR A 272 -22.16 -15.15 1.17
CA THR A 272 -21.13 -14.57 2.05
C THR A 272 -19.81 -15.35 1.97
N GLU A 273 -19.89 -16.67 1.82
CA GLU A 273 -18.76 -17.59 1.76
C GLU A 273 -17.92 -17.41 0.47
N GLU A 274 -18.52 -16.89 -0.61
CA GLU A 274 -17.80 -16.56 -1.85
C GLU A 274 -17.00 -15.24 -1.76
N VAL A 275 -17.22 -14.42 -0.73
CA VAL A 275 -16.60 -13.08 -0.64
C VAL A 275 -15.06 -13.12 -0.65
N PRO A 276 -14.36 -13.99 0.11
CA PRO A 276 -12.89 -14.07 0.06
C PRO A 276 -12.37 -14.35 -1.35
N ALA A 277 -12.93 -15.34 -2.07
CA ALA A 277 -12.55 -15.66 -3.44
C ALA A 277 -12.86 -14.52 -4.43
N ARG A 278 -13.93 -13.75 -4.19
CA ARG A 278 -14.27 -12.57 -5.01
C ARG A 278 -13.29 -11.40 -4.76
N LEU A 279 -12.77 -11.24 -3.54
CA LEU A 279 -11.71 -10.29 -3.23
C LEU A 279 -10.36 -10.73 -3.80
N GLU A 280 -9.98 -12.00 -3.65
CA GLU A 280 -8.77 -12.58 -4.25
C GLU A 280 -8.72 -12.32 -5.76
N THR A 281 -9.80 -12.63 -6.48
CA THR A 281 -9.90 -12.39 -7.93
C THR A 281 -9.96 -10.90 -8.30
N LEU A 282 -10.43 -10.02 -7.41
CA LEU A 282 -10.34 -8.57 -7.57
C LEU A 282 -8.92 -8.05 -7.41
N VAL A 283 -8.18 -8.52 -6.39
CA VAL A 283 -6.77 -8.20 -6.16
C VAL A 283 -5.93 -8.64 -7.35
N ASP A 284 -6.11 -9.87 -7.83
CA ASP A 284 -5.45 -10.39 -9.06
C ASP A 284 -5.72 -9.49 -10.27
N SER A 285 -6.98 -9.11 -10.46
CA SER A 285 -7.41 -8.31 -11.60
C SER A 285 -6.79 -6.91 -11.57
N ALA A 286 -6.76 -6.27 -10.41
CA ALA A 286 -6.14 -4.95 -10.24
C ALA A 286 -4.60 -5.01 -10.33
N ALA A 287 -3.98 -6.02 -9.71
CA ALA A 287 -2.53 -6.23 -9.76
C ALA A 287 -2.05 -6.48 -11.20
N ARG A 288 -2.75 -7.32 -11.97
CA ARG A 288 -2.46 -7.54 -13.40
C ARG A 288 -2.67 -6.28 -14.23
N ALA A 289 -3.79 -5.56 -14.01
CA ALA A 289 -4.09 -4.33 -14.73
C ALA A 289 -3.08 -3.20 -14.49
N TYR A 290 -2.30 -3.26 -13.40
CA TYR A 290 -1.17 -2.34 -13.18
C TYR A 290 -0.14 -2.38 -14.33
N LEU A 291 0.04 -3.50 -15.03
CA LEU A 291 0.88 -3.54 -16.24
C LEU A 291 0.42 -2.49 -17.26
N GLY A 292 -0.87 -2.50 -17.57
CA GLY A 292 -1.47 -1.60 -18.55
C GLY A 292 -1.64 -0.15 -18.08
N PHE A 293 -1.87 0.06 -16.78
CA PHE A 293 -2.24 1.37 -16.23
C PHE A 293 -1.09 2.12 -15.54
N GLY A 294 -0.13 1.41 -14.93
CA GLY A 294 0.79 1.95 -13.93
C GLY A 294 1.53 3.21 -14.38
N HIS A 295 1.94 3.26 -15.65
CA HIS A 295 2.67 4.38 -16.26
C HIS A 295 1.99 5.76 -16.13
N ALA A 296 0.67 5.83 -15.92
CA ALA A 296 -0.05 7.10 -15.80
C ALA A 296 0.07 7.75 -14.41
N ALA A 297 0.18 6.93 -13.36
CA ALA A 297 0.31 7.39 -11.97
C ALA A 297 0.85 6.24 -11.09
N PRO A 298 2.15 5.90 -11.19
CA PRO A 298 2.70 4.64 -10.66
C PRO A 298 2.42 4.43 -9.16
N VAL A 299 2.68 5.47 -8.37
CA VAL A 299 2.50 5.48 -6.90
C VAL A 299 1.03 5.36 -6.48
N LEU A 300 0.09 5.93 -7.23
CA LEU A 300 -1.33 5.92 -6.84
C LEU A 300 -2.05 4.66 -7.36
N LEU A 301 -1.62 4.09 -8.48
CA LEU A 301 -2.31 2.95 -9.09
C LEU A 301 -2.05 1.62 -8.38
N VAL A 302 -0.99 1.48 -7.57
CA VAL A 302 -0.83 0.28 -6.72
C VAL A 302 -1.96 0.14 -5.71
N HIS A 303 -2.60 1.26 -5.31
CA HIS A 303 -3.71 1.26 -4.35
C HIS A 303 -4.96 0.53 -4.86
N ALA A 304 -5.11 0.41 -6.19
CA ALA A 304 -6.19 -0.38 -6.78
C ALA A 304 -6.08 -1.87 -6.42
N ALA A 305 -4.89 -2.38 -6.11
CA ALA A 305 -4.66 -3.76 -5.65
C ALA A 305 -4.42 -3.86 -4.14
N THR A 306 -3.66 -2.94 -3.54
CA THR A 306 -3.32 -3.03 -2.10
C THR A 306 -4.51 -2.73 -1.18
N ALA A 307 -5.47 -1.87 -1.58
CA ALA A 307 -6.68 -1.60 -0.80
C ALA A 307 -7.64 -2.81 -0.69
N PRO A 308 -8.05 -3.49 -1.80
CA PRO A 308 -8.84 -4.71 -1.68
C PRO A 308 -8.08 -5.85 -1.00
N ASN A 309 -6.74 -5.90 -1.14
CA ASN A 309 -5.92 -6.90 -0.44
C ASN A 309 -5.86 -6.65 1.08
N ALA A 310 -5.82 -5.39 1.52
CA ALA A 310 -5.95 -5.04 2.93
C ALA A 310 -7.32 -5.45 3.50
N VAL A 311 -8.41 -5.27 2.73
CA VAL A 311 -9.74 -5.75 3.12
C VAL A 311 -9.79 -7.28 3.24
N LEU A 312 -9.20 -8.01 2.28
CA LEU A 312 -9.10 -9.48 2.30
C LEU A 312 -8.41 -9.98 3.57
N HIS A 313 -7.29 -9.37 3.97
CA HIS A 313 -6.57 -9.72 5.20
C HIS A 313 -7.35 -9.45 6.49
N VAL A 314 -8.31 -8.53 6.48
CA VAL A 314 -9.11 -8.20 7.66
C VAL A 314 -10.30 -9.16 7.83
N LEU A 315 -10.82 -9.77 6.76
CA LEU A 315 -12.01 -10.63 6.84
C LEU A 315 -11.96 -11.74 7.91
N PRO A 316 -10.84 -12.48 8.13
CA PRO A 316 -10.78 -13.51 9.16
C PRO A 316 -10.92 -13.00 10.60
N ALA A 317 -10.75 -11.69 10.82
CA ALA A 317 -10.93 -11.03 12.11
C ALA A 317 -12.30 -10.36 12.27
N LEU A 318 -13.18 -10.43 11.26
CA LEU A 318 -14.51 -9.83 11.27
C LEU A 318 -15.63 -10.89 11.27
N PRO A 319 -16.73 -10.65 11.99
CA PRO A 319 -17.99 -11.38 11.78
C PRO A 319 -18.42 -11.43 10.31
N THR A 320 -18.96 -12.57 9.88
CA THR A 320 -19.34 -12.87 8.48
C THR A 320 -20.33 -11.87 7.89
N GLU A 321 -21.15 -11.25 8.73
CA GLU A 321 -22.16 -10.24 8.37
C GLU A 321 -21.52 -8.91 7.90
N LEU A 322 -20.20 -8.77 8.05
CA LEU A 322 -19.42 -7.64 7.54
C LEU A 322 -18.82 -7.91 6.15
N TRP A 323 -18.76 -9.15 5.69
CA TRP A 323 -17.96 -9.51 4.51
C TRP A 323 -18.54 -8.92 3.21
N GLN A 324 -19.85 -9.04 2.96
CA GLN A 324 -20.46 -8.52 1.71
C GLN A 324 -20.32 -6.98 1.55
N ARG A 325 -20.49 -6.23 2.64
CA ARG A 325 -20.26 -4.77 2.65
C ARG A 325 -18.79 -4.42 2.50
N SER A 326 -17.88 -5.24 3.02
CA SER A 326 -16.43 -5.10 2.84
C SER A 326 -16.02 -5.31 1.37
N LEU A 327 -16.58 -6.31 0.69
CA LEU A 327 -16.40 -6.53 -0.76
C LEU A 327 -16.88 -5.33 -1.58
N THR A 328 -18.06 -4.80 -1.28
CA THR A 328 -18.61 -3.62 -1.99
C THR A 328 -17.70 -2.40 -1.82
N ALA A 329 -17.25 -2.14 -0.60
CA ALA A 329 -16.33 -1.04 -0.31
C ALA A 329 -14.96 -1.23 -1.00
N ALA A 330 -14.40 -2.44 -0.96
CA ALA A 330 -13.15 -2.78 -1.65
C ALA A 330 -13.24 -2.58 -3.17
N TRP A 331 -14.37 -2.97 -3.78
CA TRP A 331 -14.65 -2.69 -5.18
C TRP A 331 -14.79 -1.19 -5.44
N ALA A 332 -15.52 -0.45 -4.61
CA ALA A 332 -15.65 1.00 -4.75
C ALA A 332 -14.31 1.73 -4.63
N ALA A 333 -13.43 1.33 -3.72
CA ALA A 333 -12.06 1.84 -3.62
C ALA A 333 -11.25 1.55 -4.89
N THR A 334 -11.28 0.30 -5.36
CA THR A 334 -10.58 -0.13 -6.58
C THR A 334 -11.05 0.68 -7.79
N ALA A 335 -12.35 0.78 -7.99
CA ALA A 335 -12.96 1.53 -9.08
C ALA A 335 -12.69 3.04 -8.99
N ALA A 336 -12.70 3.64 -7.79
CA ALA A 336 -12.41 5.06 -7.62
C ALA A 336 -10.95 5.40 -7.97
N ILE A 337 -9.98 4.60 -7.50
CA ILE A 337 -8.56 4.79 -7.88
C ILE A 337 -8.38 4.64 -9.40
N ILE A 338 -8.98 3.61 -10.00
CA ILE A 338 -8.93 3.41 -11.46
C ILE A 338 -9.57 4.59 -12.22
N ALA A 339 -10.79 5.00 -11.85
CA ALA A 339 -11.50 6.10 -12.51
C ALA A 339 -10.74 7.43 -12.45
N THR A 340 -10.01 7.66 -11.36
CA THR A 340 -9.31 8.92 -11.10
C THR A 340 -7.87 8.95 -11.60
N TYR A 341 -7.18 7.81 -11.74
CA TYR A 341 -5.74 7.75 -12.07
C TYR A 341 -5.36 6.90 -13.28
N ALA A 342 -6.17 5.92 -13.69
CA ALA A 342 -5.79 5.05 -14.80
C ALA A 342 -5.96 5.78 -16.14
N PRO A 343 -5.11 5.48 -17.14
CA PRO A 343 -5.17 6.11 -18.44
C PRO A 343 -6.45 5.71 -19.19
N THR A 344 -6.84 6.53 -20.16
CA THR A 344 -7.95 6.25 -21.09
C THR A 344 -7.67 5.05 -21.99
N GLN A 345 -6.39 4.81 -22.32
CA GLN A 345 -5.93 3.66 -23.09
C GLN A 345 -4.90 2.88 -22.26
N SER A 346 -5.11 1.57 -22.15
CA SER A 346 -4.14 0.67 -21.53
C SER A 346 -2.91 0.53 -22.42
N ALA A 347 -1.72 0.52 -21.82
CA ALA A 347 -0.54 0.00 -22.52
C ALA A 347 -0.71 -1.52 -22.81
N PRO A 348 -0.16 -2.05 -23.91
CA PRO A 348 -0.31 -3.47 -24.26
C PRO A 348 0.47 -4.40 -23.30
N GLU A 349 -0.23 -5.32 -22.62
CA GLU A 349 0.39 -6.23 -21.64
C GLU A 349 1.55 -7.04 -22.23
N ALA A 350 1.39 -7.54 -23.46
CA ALA A 350 2.39 -8.36 -24.14
C ALA A 350 3.71 -7.61 -24.41
N GLU A 351 3.64 -6.34 -24.83
CA GLU A 351 4.82 -5.51 -25.09
C GLU A 351 5.57 -5.19 -23.80
N ILE A 352 4.83 -4.89 -22.72
CA ILE A 352 5.40 -4.63 -21.39
C ILE A 352 6.05 -5.89 -20.83
N ARG A 353 5.41 -7.06 -20.95
CA ARG A 353 6.00 -8.32 -20.47
C ARG A 353 7.24 -8.72 -21.27
N ALA A 354 7.27 -8.49 -22.59
CA ALA A 354 8.41 -8.84 -23.44
C ALA A 354 9.70 -8.06 -23.14
N ARG A 355 9.60 -6.90 -22.47
CA ARG A 355 10.76 -6.07 -22.07
C ARG A 355 11.19 -6.24 -20.61
N LEU A 356 10.38 -6.91 -19.78
CA LEU A 356 10.65 -7.10 -18.36
C LEU A 356 11.39 -8.42 -18.12
N PRO A 357 12.26 -8.51 -17.11
CA PRO A 357 12.93 -9.77 -16.76
C PRO A 357 11.93 -10.77 -16.20
N GLU A 358 12.09 -12.05 -16.56
CA GLU A 358 11.50 -13.15 -15.80
C GLU A 358 12.18 -13.22 -14.42
N LEU A 359 11.38 -13.26 -13.36
CA LEU A 359 11.85 -13.32 -11.98
C LEU A 359 11.36 -14.62 -11.31
N SER A 360 12.16 -15.15 -10.39
CA SER A 360 11.61 -15.98 -9.33
C SER A 360 10.84 -15.13 -8.32
N ARG A 361 10.04 -15.80 -7.47
CA ARG A 361 9.36 -15.19 -6.33
C ARG A 361 10.37 -14.50 -5.38
N GLU A 362 11.49 -15.17 -5.14
CA GLU A 362 12.57 -14.68 -4.28
C GLU A 362 13.27 -13.47 -4.88
N ASP A 363 13.49 -13.44 -6.20
CA ASP A 363 14.06 -12.27 -6.91
C ASP A 363 13.14 -11.05 -6.80
N ALA A 364 11.82 -11.22 -6.90
CA ALA A 364 10.85 -10.14 -6.77
C ALA A 364 10.89 -9.50 -5.36
N LEU A 365 10.88 -10.33 -4.31
CA LEU A 365 11.00 -9.88 -2.92
C LEU A 365 12.36 -9.22 -2.65
N CYS A 366 13.45 -9.78 -3.17
CA CYS A 366 14.80 -9.24 -3.05
C CYS A 366 14.92 -7.85 -3.72
N ARG A 367 14.45 -7.71 -4.96
CA ARG A 367 14.46 -6.42 -5.68
C ARG A 367 13.63 -5.35 -4.97
N ALA A 368 12.49 -5.69 -4.38
CA ALA A 368 11.71 -4.75 -3.60
C ALA A 368 12.43 -4.31 -2.31
N ALA A 369 13.12 -5.25 -1.64
CA ALA A 369 13.97 -4.96 -0.49
C ALA A 369 15.16 -4.04 -0.85
N GLU A 370 15.83 -4.29 -1.97
CA GLU A 370 16.89 -3.43 -2.50
C GLU A 370 16.36 -2.04 -2.89
N HIS A 371 15.19 -1.97 -3.54
CA HIS A 371 14.56 -0.73 -3.95
C HIS A 371 14.22 0.14 -2.74
N GLY A 372 13.61 -0.46 -1.71
CA GLY A 372 13.34 0.18 -0.43
C GLY A 372 12.27 1.28 -0.47
N ASP A 373 11.51 1.44 -1.55
CA ASP A 373 10.32 2.31 -1.54
C ASP A 373 9.14 1.58 -0.90
N GLU A 374 8.41 2.28 -0.04
CA GLU A 374 7.23 1.76 0.65
C GLU A 374 6.11 1.25 -0.29
N HIS A 375 5.87 1.86 -1.45
CA HIS A 375 4.84 1.45 -2.41
C HIS A 375 5.27 0.21 -3.16
N VAL A 376 6.52 0.17 -3.64
CA VAL A 376 7.12 -1.00 -4.27
C VAL A 376 7.09 -2.20 -3.31
N LEU A 377 7.42 -2.02 -2.03
CA LEU A 377 7.36 -3.09 -1.01
C LEU A 377 5.93 -3.63 -0.81
N LYS A 378 4.94 -2.76 -0.56
CA LYS A 378 3.53 -3.18 -0.32
C LYS A 378 2.90 -3.79 -1.56
N PHE A 379 3.19 -3.25 -2.74
CA PHE A 379 2.67 -3.77 -4.01
C PHE A 379 3.34 -5.11 -4.37
N THR A 380 4.64 -5.26 -4.14
CA THR A 380 5.34 -6.54 -4.32
C THR A 380 4.77 -7.60 -3.39
N ASP A 381 4.49 -7.28 -2.12
CA ASP A 381 3.84 -8.20 -1.19
C ASP A 381 2.47 -8.69 -1.71
N THR A 382 1.64 -7.76 -2.18
CA THR A 382 0.32 -8.06 -2.77
C THR A 382 0.43 -8.90 -4.05
N ALA A 383 1.35 -8.55 -4.96
CA ALA A 383 1.55 -9.30 -6.20
C ALA A 383 2.16 -10.69 -5.95
N VAL A 384 3.04 -10.83 -4.96
CA VAL A 384 3.57 -12.14 -4.54
C VAL A 384 2.48 -12.99 -3.88
N GLU A 385 1.49 -12.42 -3.19
CA GLU A 385 0.32 -13.18 -2.68
C GLU A 385 -0.56 -13.70 -3.84
N SER A 386 -0.77 -12.89 -4.88
CA SER A 386 -1.40 -13.34 -6.13
C SER A 386 -0.60 -14.44 -6.82
N TYR A 387 0.73 -14.33 -6.89
CA TYR A 387 1.59 -15.39 -7.42
C TYR A 387 1.51 -16.68 -6.59
N ASP A 388 1.63 -16.58 -5.27
CA ASP A 388 1.62 -17.72 -4.34
C ASP A 388 0.33 -18.54 -4.43
N ARG A 389 -0.81 -17.90 -4.76
CA ARG A 389 -2.11 -18.58 -4.95
C ARG A 389 -2.33 -19.09 -6.39
N THR A 390 -1.80 -18.42 -7.42
CA THR A 390 -2.17 -18.70 -8.84
C THR A 390 -1.08 -19.38 -9.66
N GLY A 391 0.20 -19.17 -9.31
CA GLY A 391 1.36 -19.55 -10.12
C GLY A 391 1.57 -18.73 -11.39
N ASP A 392 0.76 -17.70 -11.69
CA ASP A 392 0.93 -16.91 -12.93
C ASP A 392 2.10 -15.91 -12.79
N PRO A 393 3.20 -16.06 -13.56
CA PRO A 393 4.36 -15.16 -13.49
C PRO A 393 4.04 -13.72 -13.91
N VAL A 394 2.84 -13.42 -14.44
CA VAL A 394 2.39 -12.03 -14.67
C VAL A 394 2.51 -11.16 -13.43
N PHE A 395 2.26 -11.72 -12.24
CA PHE A 395 2.33 -10.99 -10.99
C PHE A 395 3.75 -10.63 -10.59
N LEU A 396 4.73 -11.48 -10.89
CA LEU A 396 6.15 -11.16 -10.69
C LEU A 396 6.65 -10.12 -11.71
N ALA A 397 6.07 -10.09 -12.92
CA ALA A 397 6.34 -9.02 -13.87
C ALA A 397 5.80 -7.65 -13.40
N THR A 398 4.68 -7.61 -12.67
CA THR A 398 4.14 -6.32 -12.17
C THR A 398 5.03 -5.70 -11.09
N THR A 399 5.74 -6.51 -10.30
CA THR A 399 6.72 -6.01 -9.31
C THR A 399 7.92 -5.37 -9.98
N SER A 400 8.43 -5.99 -11.05
CA SER A 400 9.49 -5.40 -11.89
C SER A 400 9.06 -4.06 -12.47
N LEU A 401 7.84 -3.97 -13.00
CA LEU A 401 7.31 -2.72 -13.53
C LEU A 401 7.17 -1.63 -12.45
N ALA A 402 6.69 -1.98 -11.25
CA ALA A 402 6.58 -1.03 -10.16
C ALA A 402 7.95 -0.45 -9.76
N GLY A 403 8.99 -1.29 -9.69
CA GLY A 403 10.37 -0.86 -9.40
C GLY A 403 11.10 -0.18 -10.57
N GLU A 404 10.52 -0.12 -11.77
CA GLU A 404 10.98 0.73 -12.88
C GLU A 404 10.27 2.08 -12.94
N LEU A 405 9.00 2.12 -12.52
CA LEU A 405 8.12 3.29 -12.65
C LEU A 405 8.07 4.19 -11.40
N ILE A 406 8.50 3.70 -10.25
CA ILE A 406 8.55 4.44 -8.99
C ILE A 406 10.01 4.76 -8.69
N ASP A 407 10.31 6.03 -8.42
CA ASP A 407 11.68 6.46 -8.11
C ASP A 407 12.18 5.85 -6.80
N ARG A 408 13.50 5.62 -6.70
CA ARG A 408 14.14 5.14 -5.46
C ARG A 408 14.27 6.29 -4.45
N PRO A 409 14.07 6.02 -3.15
CA PRO A 409 14.04 7.03 -2.08
C PRO A 409 15.44 7.46 -1.59
#